data_AF-A0A2T9ZIT2-F1
#
_entry.id   AF-A0A2T9ZIT2-F1
#
_cell.length_a   1.000
_cell.length_b   1.000
_cell.length_c   1.000
_cell.angle_alpha   90.00
_cell.angle_beta   90.00
_cell.angle_gamma   90.00
#
_symmetry.space_group_name_H-M   'P 1'
#
loop_
_entity.id
_entity.type
_entity.pdbx_description
1 polymer ?
#
loop_
_entity_poly.entity_id
_entity_poly.type
_entity_poly.pdbx_seq_one_letter_code
_entity_poly.pdbx_strand_id
1 'polypeptide(L)'
;MEFGCTRGSGKFHNSFAGCWSSFLRNHKKSSANRKGSKALLATENPITQSHEDQIEDLRTDSPFGALLDYSNSFDLSSLGATEKAHVPFVVLLIKKLEEFKKMYNKESLNNFNEKKEFKQFLESDPERLDEENYNEMIAHAIRFSSKYTLPLSIKALFGDQNCINIVSKPEMVPQKARKFWILVRAIKEFTDSDNEGCHKLPLNGAVPDMKADTRNFLQLQKIYKDKAISDAQLVFNHVNHIVSLIKSTSKVQVPEISFDDTMIYCKNANLLKMIRMPEPSFLNTQSILNTMPQQNLQEMSLSNMCMGSCTSVQGASFEFETFEKQEMIFTALQASLVFWKIYNRYPGEKDSNKSISISDKNILISICCIICLNCQKLMSGSNNLEAFSDGNDIDGENNNSVEADRLVFINCIDEIIRAQGSEIHTLSALMGGVVSQEAVKLITGHFVTASKPILFDGIESKFLQISRFTESDSV
;
A
#
# COMPACT_ATOMS: atom_id res chain seq x y z
N MET A 1 1.83 -24.11 -11.07
CA MET A 1 0.99 -23.23 -11.90
C MET A 1 0.99 -23.85 -13.29
N GLU A 2 -0.12 -24.40 -13.76
CA GLU A 2 -0.22 -24.94 -15.13
C GLU A 2 -1.02 -23.95 -15.98
N PHE A 3 -0.41 -23.49 -17.09
CA PHE A 3 -1.04 -22.64 -18.09
C PHE A 3 -1.47 -23.51 -19.27
N GLY A 4 -2.78 -23.77 -19.38
CA GLY A 4 -3.37 -24.56 -20.46
C GLY A 4 -4.17 -23.69 -21.42
N CYS A 5 -3.70 -23.62 -22.67
CA CYS A 5 -4.34 -22.90 -23.78
C CYS A 5 -5.24 -23.85 -24.59
N THR A 6 -6.47 -23.45 -24.93
CA THR A 6 -7.23 -24.10 -26.03
C THR A 6 -8.01 -23.07 -26.84
N ARG A 7 -7.81 -23.17 -28.16
CA ARG A 7 -8.35 -22.35 -29.26
C ARG A 7 -9.88 -22.31 -29.29
N GLY A 8 -10.41 -21.12 -29.59
CA GLY A 8 -11.75 -20.91 -30.15
C GLY A 8 -11.72 -19.68 -31.06
N SER A 9 -11.80 -19.91 -32.36
CA SER A 9 -11.87 -18.87 -33.40
C SER A 9 -13.27 -18.23 -33.43
N GLY A 10 -13.36 -16.93 -33.18
CA GLY A 10 -14.59 -16.15 -33.33
C GLY A 10 -14.28 -14.65 -33.22
N LYS A 11 -14.89 -13.85 -34.10
CA LYS A 11 -14.60 -12.42 -34.33
C LYS A 11 -14.70 -11.59 -33.03
N PHE A 12 -13.62 -10.89 -32.67
CA PHE A 12 -13.52 -10.04 -31.50
C PHE A 12 -14.12 -8.65 -31.76
N HIS A 13 -15.17 -8.30 -31.02
CA HIS A 13 -15.55 -6.92 -30.73
C HIS A 13 -15.64 -6.77 -29.20
N ASN A 14 -14.80 -5.85 -28.69
CA ASN A 14 -14.75 -5.20 -27.36
C ASN A 14 -15.31 -5.98 -26.15
N SER A 15 -14.39 -6.53 -25.32
CA SER A 15 -14.26 -6.41 -23.84
C SER A 15 -15.06 -7.24 -22.80
N PHE A 16 -14.40 -7.55 -21.67
CA PHE A 16 -14.93 -7.42 -20.30
C PHE A 16 -13.75 -7.43 -19.30
N ALA A 17 -13.93 -6.84 -18.11
CA ALA A 17 -12.86 -6.48 -17.17
C ALA A 17 -12.18 -7.68 -16.49
N GLY A 18 -10.86 -7.57 -16.27
CA GLY A 18 -10.09 -8.50 -15.43
C GLY A 18 -9.87 -7.92 -14.03
N CYS A 19 -10.11 -8.72 -12.99
CA CYS A 19 -9.85 -8.30 -11.61
C CYS A 19 -8.78 -9.20 -10.95
N TRP A 20 -7.87 -8.56 -10.21
CA TRP A 20 -6.87 -9.18 -9.35
C TRP A 20 -7.42 -10.30 -8.43
N SER A 21 -8.68 -10.19 -7.98
CA SER A 21 -9.33 -11.21 -7.13
C SER A 21 -10.05 -12.34 -7.91
N SER A 22 -10.21 -12.22 -9.23
CA SER A 22 -11.13 -13.05 -10.03
C SER A 22 -10.46 -13.88 -11.12
N PHE A 23 -9.19 -14.27 -10.97
CA PHE A 23 -8.64 -15.33 -11.83
C PHE A 23 -9.27 -16.69 -11.49
N LEU A 24 -10.41 -16.97 -12.11
CA LEU A 24 -11.13 -18.24 -12.00
C LEU A 24 -11.24 -18.87 -13.38
N ARG A 25 -10.40 -19.89 -13.62
CA ARG A 25 -10.68 -20.93 -14.60
C ARG A 25 -10.57 -22.28 -13.90
N ASN A 26 -11.70 -22.96 -13.76
CA ASN A 26 -11.75 -24.41 -13.62
C ASN A 26 -12.32 -24.97 -14.93
N HIS A 27 -11.47 -25.47 -15.82
CA HIS A 27 -11.92 -26.42 -16.83
C HIS A 27 -11.57 -27.83 -16.36
N LYS A 28 -12.58 -28.72 -16.28
CA LYS A 28 -12.80 -29.75 -17.31
C LYS A 28 -14.01 -30.63 -17.03
N LYS A 29 -14.69 -30.99 -18.12
CA LYS A 29 -15.49 -32.22 -18.24
C LYS A 29 -14.60 -33.45 -18.00
N SER A 30 -15.19 -34.45 -17.37
CA SER A 30 -14.71 -35.82 -17.13
C SER A 30 -13.80 -36.03 -15.91
N SER A 31 -14.39 -36.70 -14.92
CA SER A 31 -13.78 -37.69 -14.01
C SER A 31 -12.41 -37.37 -13.39
N ALA A 32 -12.43 -37.10 -12.08
CA ALA A 32 -11.32 -37.18 -11.13
C ALA A 32 -10.17 -36.17 -11.30
N ASN A 33 -10.38 -34.94 -10.80
CA ASN A 33 -9.52 -34.25 -9.82
C ASN A 33 -9.95 -32.79 -9.68
N ARG A 34 -10.60 -32.48 -8.55
CA ARG A 34 -11.00 -31.12 -8.15
C ARG A 34 -9.79 -30.35 -7.65
N LYS A 35 -9.32 -29.32 -8.36
CA LYS A 35 -8.36 -28.35 -7.82
C LYS A 35 -8.82 -26.93 -8.20
N GLY A 36 -9.24 -26.16 -7.21
CA GLY A 36 -9.66 -24.77 -7.37
C GLY A 36 -8.50 -23.78 -7.28
N SER A 37 -8.63 -22.65 -7.99
CA SER A 37 -7.76 -21.49 -7.89
C SER A 37 -8.07 -20.70 -6.60
N LYS A 38 -7.06 -20.44 -5.77
CA LYS A 38 -7.17 -19.52 -4.63
C LYS A 38 -6.63 -18.15 -5.04
N ALA A 39 -7.41 -17.10 -4.85
CA ALA A 39 -6.88 -15.74 -4.85
C ALA A 39 -5.85 -15.62 -3.70
N LEU A 40 -4.63 -15.20 -4.01
CA LEU A 40 -3.61 -14.91 -3.01
C LEU A 40 -3.89 -13.51 -2.46
N LEU A 41 -4.77 -13.41 -1.47
CA LEU A 41 -4.86 -12.22 -0.62
C LEU A 41 -3.77 -12.37 0.45
N ALA A 42 -2.70 -11.58 0.35
CA ALA A 42 -1.75 -11.41 1.45
C ALA A 42 -2.35 -10.38 2.41
N THR A 43 -2.98 -10.85 3.49
CA THR A 43 -3.65 -9.98 4.48
C THR A 43 -2.68 -9.00 5.13
N GLU A 44 -1.42 -9.41 5.31
CA GLU A 44 -0.31 -8.56 5.73
C GLU A 44 0.92 -8.87 4.88
N ASN A 45 1.54 -7.83 4.33
CA ASN A 45 2.72 -7.93 3.49
C ASN A 45 3.82 -6.96 4.01
N PRO A 46 4.85 -7.47 4.68
CA PRO A 46 5.98 -6.66 5.10
C PRO A 46 6.84 -6.27 3.89
N ILE A 47 7.13 -4.97 3.75
CA ILE A 47 8.04 -4.43 2.74
C ILE A 47 9.31 -4.00 3.43
N THR A 48 10.43 -4.57 2.98
CA THR A 48 11.77 -4.24 3.50
C THR A 48 12.52 -3.32 2.54
N GLN A 49 12.41 -3.55 1.23
CA GLN A 49 13.08 -2.74 0.20
C GLN A 49 12.05 -2.15 -0.75
N SER A 50 11.48 -0.99 -0.43
CA SER A 50 10.45 -0.37 -1.28
C SER A 50 11.00 0.12 -2.63
N HIS A 51 12.31 0.32 -2.75
CA HIS A 51 12.98 0.94 -3.90
C HIS A 51 12.40 2.32 -4.26
N GLU A 52 11.83 3.01 -3.28
CA GLU A 52 11.51 4.44 -3.38
C GLU A 52 12.79 5.27 -3.22
N ASP A 53 12.76 6.51 -3.72
CA ASP A 53 13.90 7.42 -3.60
C ASP A 53 14.27 7.61 -2.13
N GLN A 54 15.46 7.12 -1.77
CA GLN A 54 15.92 7.18 -0.40
C GLN A 54 16.28 8.62 -0.05
N ILE A 55 15.65 9.15 1.00
CA ILE A 55 16.06 10.43 1.56
C ILE A 55 17.46 10.24 2.17
N GLU A 56 18.46 10.88 1.57
CA GLU A 56 19.81 10.95 2.10
C GLU A 56 19.81 11.53 3.52
N ASP A 57 20.45 10.82 4.45
CA ASP A 57 20.58 11.19 5.85
C ASP A 57 22.05 11.55 6.15
N LEU A 58 22.39 12.83 5.94
CA LEU A 58 23.76 13.33 6.15
C LEU A 58 24.06 13.73 7.59
N ARG A 59 23.10 13.63 8.52
CA ARG A 59 23.30 14.00 9.94
C ARG A 59 23.97 15.36 10.18
N THR A 60 23.84 16.29 9.23
CA THR A 60 24.53 17.59 9.25
C THR A 60 23.98 18.52 10.33
N ASP A 61 22.70 18.38 10.72
CA ASP A 61 22.11 19.15 11.82
C ASP A 61 22.70 18.77 13.20
N SER A 62 23.08 17.50 13.34
CA SER A 62 23.51 16.86 14.58
C SER A 62 24.46 15.70 14.22
N PRO A 63 25.72 16.04 13.90
CA PRO A 63 26.73 15.07 13.45
C PRO A 63 27.12 14.13 14.59
N PHE A 64 27.33 12.86 14.26
CA PHE A 64 27.87 11.88 15.20
C PHE A 64 29.39 12.10 15.38
N GLY A 65 29.95 11.61 16.49
CA GLY A 65 31.33 11.89 16.91
C GLY A 65 32.37 11.82 15.78
N ALA A 66 32.45 10.69 15.08
CA ALA A 66 33.43 10.51 13.99
C ALA A 66 33.25 11.51 12.81
N LEU A 67 32.01 11.91 12.49
CA LEU A 67 31.73 12.92 11.46
C LEU A 67 32.12 14.33 11.94
N LEU A 68 31.87 14.62 13.22
CA LEU A 68 32.26 15.88 13.84
C LEU A 68 33.78 16.00 13.93
N ASP A 69 34.48 14.94 14.34
CA ASP A 69 35.94 14.88 14.39
C ASP A 69 36.56 15.10 13.00
N TYR A 70 35.98 14.45 11.98
CA TYR A 70 36.38 14.66 10.60
C TYR A 70 36.14 16.10 10.14
N SER A 71 34.97 16.68 10.42
CA SER A 71 34.69 18.09 10.11
C SER A 71 35.67 19.03 10.81
N ASN A 72 36.00 18.77 12.07
CA ASN A 72 36.92 19.58 12.86
C ASN A 72 38.37 19.48 12.38
N SER A 73 38.75 18.41 11.68
CA SER A 73 40.09 18.28 11.09
C SER A 73 40.38 19.30 9.97
N PHE A 74 39.35 19.92 9.39
CA PHE A 74 39.50 20.97 8.38
C PHE A 74 39.59 22.35 9.02
N ASP A 75 40.76 22.99 8.96
CA ASP A 75 40.92 24.40 9.30
C ASP A 75 40.76 25.28 8.04
N LEU A 76 39.53 25.69 7.76
CA LEU A 76 39.19 26.51 6.59
C LEU A 76 39.92 27.86 6.57
N SER A 77 40.40 28.36 7.70
CA SER A 77 41.13 29.65 7.72
C SER A 77 42.54 29.51 7.16
N SER A 78 43.16 28.34 7.32
CA SER A 78 44.53 28.05 6.92
C SER A 78 44.68 27.57 5.47
N LEU A 79 43.60 27.02 4.88
CA LEU A 79 43.65 26.39 3.55
C LEU A 79 43.73 27.41 2.40
N GLY A 80 44.49 27.05 1.36
CA GLY A 80 44.51 27.80 0.10
C GLY A 80 43.22 27.63 -0.71
N ALA A 81 42.99 28.48 -1.72
CA ALA A 81 41.78 28.43 -2.56
C ALA A 81 41.58 27.06 -3.23
N THR A 82 42.64 26.47 -3.79
CA THR A 82 42.59 25.13 -4.42
C THR A 82 42.22 24.03 -3.43
N GLU A 83 42.73 24.08 -2.21
CA GLU A 83 42.44 23.08 -1.19
C GLU A 83 40.99 23.21 -0.69
N LYS A 84 40.49 24.45 -0.56
CA LYS A 84 39.09 24.74 -0.22
C LYS A 84 38.12 24.20 -1.27
N ALA A 85 38.46 24.26 -2.55
CA ALA A 85 37.63 23.71 -3.64
C ALA A 85 37.48 22.17 -3.56
N HIS A 86 38.39 21.49 -2.85
CA HIS A 86 38.35 20.03 -2.65
C HIS A 86 37.67 19.59 -1.35
N VAL A 87 37.24 20.54 -0.51
CA VAL A 87 36.53 20.22 0.74
C VAL A 87 35.10 19.77 0.42
N PRO A 88 34.67 18.59 0.91
CA PRO A 88 33.29 18.14 0.73
C PRO A 88 32.26 19.15 1.26
N PHE A 89 31.18 19.39 0.51
CA PHE A 89 30.15 20.36 0.95
C PHE A 89 29.55 20.00 2.31
N VAL A 90 29.53 18.71 2.69
CA VAL A 90 29.04 18.24 4.00
C VAL A 90 29.82 18.86 5.15
N VAL A 91 31.14 18.99 5.00
CA VAL A 91 32.02 19.62 6.01
C VAL A 91 31.74 21.12 6.09
N LEU A 92 31.65 21.78 4.94
CA LEU A 92 31.31 23.21 4.85
C LEU A 92 29.96 23.49 5.51
N LEU A 93 28.97 22.64 5.22
CA LEU A 93 27.61 22.77 5.73
C LEU A 93 27.57 22.61 7.25
N ILE A 94 28.28 21.64 7.84
CA ILE A 94 28.36 21.47 9.30
C ILE A 94 28.93 22.74 9.96
N LYS A 95 30.06 23.25 9.45
CA LYS A 95 30.74 24.43 10.02
C LYS A 95 29.89 25.68 9.89
N LYS A 96 29.33 25.96 8.71
CA LYS A 96 28.50 27.15 8.48
C LYS A 96 27.16 27.06 9.21
N LEU A 97 26.60 25.87 9.38
CA LEU A 97 25.40 25.68 10.19
C LEU A 97 25.67 25.94 11.67
N GLU A 98 26.82 25.52 12.19
CA GLU A 98 27.24 25.83 13.57
C GLU A 98 27.47 27.34 13.76
N GLU A 99 28.12 28.00 12.80
CA GLU A 99 28.32 29.46 12.78
C GLU A 99 26.97 30.21 12.84
N PHE A 100 26.02 29.84 11.97
CA PHE A 100 24.69 30.43 11.94
C PHE A 100 23.92 30.20 13.26
N LYS A 101 23.96 28.97 13.80
CA LYS A 101 23.34 28.64 15.08
C LYS A 101 23.87 29.51 16.22
N LYS A 102 25.20 29.73 16.27
CA LYS A 102 25.83 30.61 17.27
C LYS A 102 25.44 32.07 17.08
N MET A 103 25.48 32.58 15.85
CA MET A 103 25.19 33.99 15.54
C MET A 103 23.75 34.38 15.90
N TYR A 104 22.79 33.49 15.67
CA TYR A 104 21.37 33.74 15.95
C TYR A 104 20.88 33.11 17.26
N ASN A 105 21.78 32.54 18.07
CA ASN A 105 21.48 31.83 19.32
C ASN A 105 20.35 30.77 19.16
N LYS A 106 20.45 29.95 18.11
CA LYS A 106 19.50 28.89 17.77
C LYS A 106 20.13 27.51 18.00
N GLU A 107 19.40 26.58 18.61
CA GLU A 107 19.87 25.18 18.73
C GLU A 107 19.67 24.39 17.42
N SER A 108 18.58 24.66 16.69
CA SER A 108 18.18 23.95 15.48
C SER A 108 17.31 24.81 14.56
N LEU A 109 17.22 24.43 13.28
CA LEU A 109 16.36 25.07 12.27
C LEU A 109 15.08 24.22 12.12
N ASN A 110 13.97 24.75 12.62
CA ASN A 110 12.73 23.98 12.76
C ASN A 110 11.71 24.27 11.67
N ASN A 111 11.69 25.48 11.13
CA ASN A 111 10.71 25.89 10.11
C ASN A 111 11.38 26.25 8.76
N PHE A 112 10.56 26.34 7.72
CA PHE A 112 11.04 26.63 6.36
C PHE A 112 11.65 28.03 6.24
N ASN A 113 11.14 29.01 6.98
CA ASN A 113 11.65 30.39 6.95
C ASN A 113 13.07 30.48 7.50
N GLU A 114 13.35 29.83 8.63
CA GLU A 114 14.70 29.76 9.20
C GLU A 114 15.70 29.08 8.25
N LYS A 115 15.27 28.06 7.52
CA LYS A 115 16.11 27.39 6.50
C LYS A 115 16.39 28.31 5.32
N LYS A 116 15.42 29.15 4.95
CA LYS A 116 15.58 30.17 3.91
C LYS A 116 16.53 31.27 4.36
N GLU A 117 16.44 31.71 5.61
CA GLU A 117 17.40 32.64 6.24
C GLU A 117 18.81 32.06 6.23
N PHE A 118 18.97 30.78 6.60
CA PHE A 118 20.25 30.10 6.55
C PHE A 118 20.82 30.03 5.12
N LYS A 119 19.99 29.72 4.13
CA LYS A 119 20.41 29.74 2.73
C LYS A 119 20.88 31.13 2.28
N GLN A 120 20.15 32.18 2.65
CA GLN A 120 20.54 33.58 2.37
C GLN A 120 21.84 33.96 3.06
N PHE A 121 22.05 33.50 4.29
CA PHE A 121 23.32 33.68 5.01
C PHE A 121 24.49 33.10 4.22
N LEU A 122 24.37 31.88 3.69
CA LEU A 122 25.40 31.27 2.84
C LEU A 122 25.62 32.03 1.52
N GLU A 123 24.54 32.54 0.91
CA GLU A 123 24.62 33.29 -0.35
C GLU A 123 25.32 34.65 -0.17
N SER A 124 25.17 35.26 1.01
CA SER A 124 25.76 36.55 1.38
C SER A 124 27.15 36.47 2.02
N ASP A 125 27.70 35.26 2.18
CA ASP A 125 28.99 35.04 2.84
C ASP A 125 30.12 35.73 2.05
N PRO A 126 30.85 36.71 2.62
CA PRO A 126 31.95 37.38 1.93
C PRO A 126 33.14 36.45 1.67
N GLU A 127 33.27 35.35 2.41
CA GLU A 127 34.30 34.33 2.20
C GLU A 127 33.85 33.27 1.17
N ARG A 128 32.66 33.42 0.58
CA ARG A 128 32.18 32.53 -0.47
C ARG A 128 33.17 32.53 -1.63
N LEU A 129 33.66 31.33 -1.94
CA LEU A 129 34.37 31.05 -3.17
C LEU A 129 33.35 30.67 -4.25
N ASP A 130 33.54 31.14 -5.48
CA ASP A 130 32.74 30.70 -6.63
C ASP A 130 33.23 29.32 -7.11
N GLU A 131 33.09 28.35 -6.22
CA GLU A 131 33.54 26.97 -6.38
C GLU A 131 32.34 26.03 -6.36
N GLU A 132 32.43 24.92 -7.09
CA GLU A 132 31.31 24.00 -7.28
C GLU A 132 30.80 23.42 -5.95
N ASN A 133 31.70 23.14 -4.99
CA ASN A 133 31.34 22.61 -3.68
C ASN A 133 30.53 23.60 -2.81
N TYR A 134 30.81 24.90 -2.89
CA TYR A 134 30.00 25.94 -2.23
C TYR A 134 28.63 26.08 -2.90
N ASN A 135 28.57 26.00 -4.22
CA ASN A 135 27.32 26.02 -4.96
C ASN A 135 26.45 24.79 -4.63
N GLU A 136 27.05 23.60 -4.47
CA GLU A 136 26.38 22.39 -3.97
C GLU A 136 25.86 22.59 -2.53
N MET A 137 26.68 23.13 -1.62
CA MET A 137 26.27 23.43 -0.25
C MET A 137 25.01 24.31 -0.22
N ILE A 138 24.99 25.40 -0.99
CA ILE A 138 23.86 26.33 -1.05
C ILE A 138 22.61 25.67 -1.66
N ALA A 139 22.79 24.87 -2.72
CA ALA A 139 21.70 24.13 -3.35
C ALA A 139 21.04 23.15 -2.36
N HIS A 140 21.85 22.52 -1.50
CA HIS A 140 21.40 21.52 -0.54
C HIS A 140 21.09 22.06 0.87
N ALA A 141 21.33 23.35 1.12
CA ALA A 141 21.22 23.96 2.45
C ALA A 141 19.87 23.70 3.11
N ILE A 142 18.74 23.89 2.40
CA ILE A 142 17.40 23.69 2.97
C ILE A 142 17.17 22.21 3.32
N ARG A 143 17.60 21.29 2.46
CA ARG A 143 17.38 19.85 2.62
C ARG A 143 18.14 19.32 3.83
N PHE A 144 19.42 19.64 3.95
CA PHE A 144 20.31 19.04 4.95
C PHE A 144 20.53 19.88 6.22
N SER A 145 20.03 21.10 6.29
CA SER A 145 20.06 21.87 7.55
C SER A 145 18.85 21.59 8.47
N SER A 146 17.89 20.80 7.98
CA SER A 146 16.67 20.46 8.71
C SER A 146 16.97 19.61 9.94
N LYS A 147 16.37 19.95 11.08
CA LYS A 147 16.34 19.05 12.24
C LYS A 147 15.77 17.69 11.83
N TYR A 148 16.47 16.62 12.16
CA TYR A 148 15.97 15.26 11.95
C TYR A 148 14.59 15.07 12.62
N THR A 149 13.66 14.48 11.89
CA THR A 149 12.37 14.05 12.42
C THR A 149 12.08 12.63 11.98
N LEU A 150 11.62 11.79 12.90
CA LEU A 150 11.22 10.42 12.61
C LEU A 150 9.98 10.45 11.69
N PRO A 151 10.00 9.80 10.50
CA PRO A 151 8.88 9.80 9.58
C PRO A 151 7.58 9.26 10.20
N LEU A 152 6.44 9.85 9.84
CA LEU A 152 5.14 9.47 10.38
C LEU A 152 4.79 7.99 10.11
N SER A 153 5.13 7.48 8.91
CA SER A 153 4.94 6.08 8.56
C SER A 153 5.68 5.12 9.50
N ILE A 154 6.90 5.48 9.92
CA ILE A 154 7.69 4.67 10.84
C ILE A 154 7.19 4.80 12.28
N LYS A 155 6.73 6.00 12.69
CA LYS A 155 6.03 6.18 13.97
C LYS A 155 4.79 5.30 14.07
N ALA A 156 3.97 5.26 13.01
CA ALA A 156 2.81 4.37 12.93
C ALA A 156 3.23 2.90 13.04
N LEU A 157 4.29 2.50 12.34
CA LEU A 157 4.84 1.14 12.40
C LEU A 157 5.34 0.77 13.80
N PHE A 158 5.94 1.71 14.53
CA PHE A 158 6.38 1.52 15.91
C PHE A 158 5.22 1.44 16.91
N GLY A 159 4.11 2.13 16.62
CA GLY A 159 2.87 2.08 17.39
C GLY A 159 1.97 0.89 17.05
N ASP A 160 2.34 0.07 16.05
CA ASP A 160 1.53 -1.05 15.62
C ASP A 160 1.40 -2.12 16.71
N GLN A 161 0.19 -2.68 16.83
CA GLN A 161 -0.13 -3.67 17.85
C GLN A 161 0.73 -4.93 17.73
N ASN A 162 1.15 -5.33 16.53
CA ASN A 162 2.07 -6.44 16.33
C ASN A 162 3.49 -6.11 16.82
N CYS A 163 3.95 -4.88 16.63
CA CYS A 163 5.24 -4.40 17.14
C CYS A 163 5.26 -4.37 18.68
N ILE A 164 4.15 -3.95 19.29
CA ILE A 164 4.00 -3.90 20.75
C ILE A 164 3.92 -5.32 21.34
N ASN A 165 3.16 -6.21 20.71
CA ASN A 165 2.89 -7.54 21.24
C ASN A 165 3.97 -8.59 20.94
N ILE A 166 4.94 -8.30 20.07
CA ILE A 166 5.94 -9.31 19.67
C ILE A 166 6.72 -9.90 20.85
N VAL A 167 6.92 -9.12 21.92
CA VAL A 167 7.59 -9.58 23.15
C VAL A 167 6.58 -10.11 24.17
N SER A 168 5.47 -9.40 24.38
CA SER A 168 4.52 -9.69 25.48
C SER A 168 3.51 -10.79 25.16
N LYS A 169 3.09 -10.91 23.90
CA LYS A 169 2.09 -11.87 23.38
C LYS A 169 2.47 -12.36 21.97
N PRO A 170 3.64 -13.02 21.80
CA PRO A 170 4.16 -13.44 20.49
C PRO A 170 3.23 -14.38 19.70
N GLU A 171 2.34 -15.09 20.39
CA GLU A 171 1.31 -15.96 19.79
C GLU A 171 0.24 -15.19 19.02
N MET A 172 0.00 -13.91 19.36
CA MET A 172 -0.94 -13.06 18.63
C MET A 172 -0.34 -12.52 17.32
N VAL A 173 0.99 -12.53 17.18
CA VAL A 173 1.67 -12.01 15.99
C VAL A 173 1.73 -13.08 14.90
N PRO A 174 1.27 -12.79 13.66
CA PRO A 174 1.27 -13.75 12.56
C PRO A 174 2.65 -14.35 12.30
N GLN A 175 2.71 -15.68 12.21
CA GLN A 175 3.97 -16.42 12.03
C GLN A 175 4.77 -15.95 10.80
N LYS A 176 4.09 -15.64 9.69
CA LYS A 176 4.74 -15.19 8.46
C LYS A 176 5.37 -13.78 8.58
N ALA A 177 4.83 -12.91 9.42
CA ALA A 177 5.31 -11.54 9.62
C ALA A 177 6.27 -11.41 10.82
N ARG A 178 6.52 -12.50 11.56
CA ARG A 178 7.26 -12.48 12.82
C ARG A 178 8.70 -11.93 12.68
N LYS A 179 9.42 -12.31 11.62
CA LYS A 179 10.78 -11.80 11.34
C LYS A 179 10.77 -10.28 11.21
N PHE A 180 9.83 -9.75 10.43
CA PHE A 180 9.67 -8.32 10.22
C PHE A 180 9.38 -7.59 11.55
N TRP A 181 8.43 -8.09 12.34
CA TRP A 181 8.07 -7.43 13.60
C TRP A 181 9.17 -7.49 14.67
N ILE A 182 9.98 -8.55 14.72
CA ILE A 182 11.16 -8.60 15.59
C ILE A 182 12.17 -7.52 15.19
N LEU A 183 12.47 -7.37 13.90
CA LEU A 183 13.42 -6.38 13.40
C LEU A 183 12.90 -4.94 13.58
N VAL A 184 11.62 -4.69 13.30
CA VAL A 184 10.99 -3.38 13.55
C VAL A 184 11.04 -3.03 15.03
N ARG A 185 10.76 -4.00 15.92
CA ARG A 185 10.83 -3.81 17.36
C ARG A 185 12.26 -3.50 17.82
N ALA A 186 13.27 -4.18 17.27
CA ALA A 186 14.67 -3.91 17.57
C ALA A 186 15.12 -2.51 17.11
N ILE A 187 14.69 -2.08 15.92
CA ILE A 187 14.95 -0.71 15.43
C ILE A 187 14.26 0.31 16.35
N LYS A 188 13.03 0.03 16.81
CA LYS A 188 12.33 0.87 17.77
C LYS A 188 13.11 1.00 19.09
N GLU A 189 13.61 -0.11 19.65
CA GLU A 189 14.39 -0.09 20.89
C GLU A 189 15.72 0.67 20.74
N PHE A 190 16.40 0.53 19.60
CA PHE A 190 17.55 1.36 19.24
C PHE A 190 17.18 2.85 19.15
N THR A 191 16.10 3.18 18.46
CA THR A 191 15.66 4.56 18.24
C THR A 191 15.19 5.23 19.54
N ASP A 192 14.52 4.50 20.42
CA ASP A 192 14.05 5.02 21.70
C ASP A 192 15.17 5.15 22.75
N SER A 193 16.31 4.48 22.56
CA SER A 193 17.46 4.55 23.47
C SER A 193 18.21 5.88 23.32
N ASP A 194 18.27 6.65 24.40
CA ASP A 194 19.00 7.93 24.47
C ASP A 194 20.50 7.78 24.21
N ASN A 195 21.07 6.61 24.55
CA ASN A 195 22.50 6.34 24.40
C ASN A 195 22.89 5.80 23.02
N GLU A 196 21.91 5.33 22.24
CA GLU A 196 22.14 4.70 20.94
C GLU A 196 21.57 5.57 19.81
N GLY A 197 20.29 5.39 19.48
CA GLY A 197 19.64 6.07 18.37
C GLY A 197 19.29 7.52 18.68
N CYS A 198 19.09 7.89 19.95
CA CYS A 198 18.73 9.25 20.37
C CYS A 198 17.57 9.83 19.53
N HIS A 199 16.48 9.05 19.43
CA HIS A 199 15.30 9.34 18.62
C HIS A 199 15.52 9.40 17.09
N LYS A 200 16.65 8.87 16.61
CA LYS A 200 16.96 8.72 15.18
C LYS A 200 16.96 7.25 14.78
N LEU A 201 16.62 6.99 13.52
CA LEU A 201 16.78 5.66 12.92
C LEU A 201 18.27 5.31 12.77
N PRO A 202 18.63 4.02 12.68
CA PRO A 202 19.99 3.61 12.34
C PRO A 202 20.40 4.23 11.00
N LEU A 203 21.66 4.63 10.89
CA LEU A 203 22.17 5.29 9.68
C LEU A 203 22.18 4.32 8.49
N ASN A 204 21.75 4.78 7.31
CA ASN A 204 21.76 3.94 6.10
C ASN A 204 23.16 3.74 5.50
N GLY A 205 24.09 4.64 5.81
CA GLY A 205 25.48 4.64 5.37
C GLY A 205 25.71 5.12 3.94
N ALA A 206 24.67 5.64 3.25
CA ALA A 206 24.81 6.14 1.89
C ALA A 206 25.18 7.62 1.89
N VAL A 207 26.17 7.99 1.06
CA VAL A 207 26.62 9.36 0.83
C VAL A 207 26.43 9.64 -0.67
N PRO A 208 25.75 10.74 -1.06
CA PRO A 208 25.59 11.11 -2.46
C PRO A 208 26.93 11.47 -3.10
N ASP A 209 26.97 11.45 -4.43
CA ASP A 209 28.09 12.02 -5.16
C ASP A 209 28.20 13.53 -4.88
N MET A 210 29.42 14.05 -4.82
CA MET A 210 29.68 15.46 -4.52
C MET A 210 31.06 15.91 -4.98
N LYS A 211 31.25 17.23 -5.11
CA LYS A 211 32.54 17.81 -5.44
C LYS A 211 33.48 17.82 -4.23
N ALA A 212 34.46 16.92 -4.28
CA ALA A 212 35.57 16.82 -3.36
C ALA A 212 36.75 16.11 -4.05
N ASP A 213 37.95 16.15 -3.48
CA ASP A 213 39.00 15.24 -3.91
C ASP A 213 38.68 13.78 -3.52
N THR A 214 39.29 12.85 -4.25
CA THR A 214 39.04 11.41 -4.07
C THR A 214 39.34 10.93 -2.66
N ARG A 215 40.36 11.49 -1.97
CA ARG A 215 40.73 11.04 -0.63
C ARG A 215 39.68 11.45 0.39
N ASN A 216 39.27 12.72 0.39
CA ASN A 216 38.25 13.21 1.32
C ASN A 216 36.88 12.57 1.06
N PHE A 217 36.53 12.34 -0.21
CA PHE A 217 35.28 11.64 -0.54
C PHE A 217 35.26 10.20 -0.03
N LEU A 218 36.33 9.42 -0.27
CA LEU A 218 36.43 8.03 0.22
C LEU A 218 36.48 7.95 1.74
N GLN A 219 37.16 8.90 2.40
CA GLN A 219 37.19 8.98 3.85
C GLN A 219 35.80 9.27 4.43
N LEU A 220 35.06 10.22 3.84
CA LEU A 220 33.70 10.53 4.23
C LEU A 220 32.78 9.31 4.04
N GLN A 221 32.85 8.65 2.89
CA GLN A 221 32.07 7.44 2.63
C GLN A 221 32.37 6.33 3.65
N LYS A 222 33.64 6.15 4.02
CA LYS A 222 34.04 5.19 5.06
C LYS A 222 33.43 5.53 6.42
N ILE A 223 33.46 6.80 6.85
CA ILE A 223 32.89 7.23 8.13
C ILE A 223 31.40 6.88 8.24
N TYR A 224 30.62 7.13 7.18
CA TYR A 224 29.20 6.80 7.15
C TYR A 224 28.95 5.30 7.13
N LYS A 225 29.74 4.55 6.35
CA LYS A 225 29.65 3.10 6.28
C LYS A 225 29.96 2.45 7.63
N ASP A 226 31.02 2.88 8.29
CA ASP A 226 31.44 2.37 9.60
C ASP A 226 30.38 2.68 10.67
N LYS A 227 29.79 3.88 10.65
CA LYS A 227 28.67 4.23 11.54
C LYS A 227 27.42 3.38 11.26
N ALA A 228 27.05 3.16 10.00
CA ALA A 228 25.92 2.32 9.64
C ALA A 228 26.09 0.86 10.11
N ILE A 229 27.30 0.30 9.97
CA ILE A 229 27.63 -1.04 10.50
C ILE A 229 27.53 -1.06 12.02
N SER A 230 28.07 -0.04 12.70
CA SER A 230 28.00 0.08 14.16
C SER A 230 26.55 0.18 14.66
N ASP A 231 25.70 0.97 14.01
CA ASP A 231 24.28 1.09 14.36
C ASP A 231 23.55 -0.24 14.14
N ALA A 232 23.81 -0.93 13.02
CA ALA A 232 23.23 -2.24 12.75
C ALA A 232 23.68 -3.31 13.76
N GLN A 233 24.91 -3.23 14.28
CA GLN A 233 25.37 -4.13 15.35
C GLN A 233 24.58 -3.92 16.64
N LEU A 234 24.28 -2.68 17.01
CA LEU A 234 23.44 -2.36 18.17
C LEU A 234 22.02 -2.90 17.98
N VAL A 235 21.43 -2.67 16.80
CA VAL A 235 20.12 -3.24 16.45
C VAL A 235 20.15 -4.78 16.49
N PHE A 236 21.22 -5.42 16.03
CA PHE A 236 21.35 -6.88 16.07
C PHE A 236 21.44 -7.42 17.51
N ASN A 237 22.05 -6.66 18.43
CA ASN A 237 22.04 -7.00 19.85
C ASN A 237 20.61 -6.98 20.42
N HIS A 238 19.80 -5.96 20.06
CA HIS A 238 18.38 -5.91 20.42
C HIS A 238 17.58 -7.07 19.81
N VAL A 239 17.82 -7.42 18.53
CA VAL A 239 17.22 -8.60 17.89
C VAL A 239 17.50 -9.86 18.71
N ASN A 240 18.76 -10.10 19.07
CA ASN A 240 19.15 -11.29 19.85
C ASN A 240 18.48 -11.30 21.23
N HIS A 241 18.39 -10.14 21.88
CA HIS A 241 17.69 -10.00 23.15
C HIS A 241 16.20 -10.33 23.02
N ILE A 242 15.50 -9.72 22.06
CA ILE A 242 14.08 -9.96 21.79
C ILE A 242 13.82 -11.44 21.46
N VAL A 243 14.63 -12.05 20.60
CA VAL A 243 14.53 -13.47 20.25
C VAL A 243 14.70 -14.36 21.48
N SER A 244 15.62 -14.02 22.38
CA SER A 244 15.82 -14.76 23.63
C SER A 244 14.59 -14.68 24.55
N LEU A 245 13.97 -13.50 24.68
CA LEU A 245 12.76 -13.28 25.47
C LEU A 245 11.55 -14.03 24.92
N ILE A 246 11.38 -14.06 23.59
CA ILE A 246 10.28 -14.81 22.96
C ILE A 246 10.44 -16.31 23.23
N LYS A 247 11.67 -16.83 23.08
CA LYS A 247 11.98 -18.26 23.31
C LYS A 247 11.81 -18.67 24.78
N SER A 248 12.05 -17.77 25.73
CA SER A 248 11.85 -18.07 27.16
C SER A 248 10.38 -18.00 27.59
N THR A 249 9.58 -17.15 26.93
CA THR A 249 8.21 -16.83 27.36
C THR A 249 7.15 -17.66 26.61
N SER A 250 7.48 -18.15 25.41
CA SER A 250 6.51 -18.84 24.55
C SER A 250 7.16 -19.98 23.75
N LYS A 251 6.35 -20.97 23.36
CA LYS A 251 6.78 -22.10 22.50
C LYS A 251 6.65 -21.78 21.00
N VAL A 252 6.44 -20.51 20.67
CA VAL A 252 6.24 -20.05 19.30
C VAL A 252 7.53 -20.19 18.49
N GLN A 253 7.41 -20.66 17.24
CA GLN A 253 8.55 -20.77 16.34
C GLN A 253 9.10 -19.39 15.97
N VAL A 254 10.36 -19.13 16.31
CA VAL A 254 11.05 -17.88 15.96
C VAL A 254 11.91 -18.12 14.71
N PRO A 255 11.78 -17.31 13.65
CA PRO A 255 12.64 -17.41 12.47
C PRO A 255 14.09 -17.09 12.82
N GLU A 256 15.02 -17.66 12.06
CA GLU A 256 16.43 -17.27 12.12
C GLU A 256 16.59 -15.86 11.53
N ILE A 257 17.36 -15.02 12.22
CA ILE A 257 17.63 -13.64 11.82
C ILE A 257 19.14 -13.47 11.86
N SER A 258 19.73 -13.25 10.70
CA SER A 258 21.18 -13.04 10.55
C SER A 258 21.56 -11.57 10.73
N PHE A 259 22.85 -11.30 10.90
CA PHE A 259 23.37 -9.92 10.88
C PHE A 259 23.12 -9.24 9.52
N ASP A 260 23.23 -9.98 8.42
CA ASP A 260 22.97 -9.46 7.08
C ASP A 260 21.51 -9.02 6.91
N ASP A 261 20.56 -9.76 7.49
CA ASP A 261 19.16 -9.35 7.55
C ASP A 261 19.02 -8.02 8.28
N THR A 262 19.66 -7.89 9.45
CA THR A 262 19.62 -6.65 10.23
C THR A 262 20.23 -5.47 9.47
N MET A 263 21.36 -5.68 8.78
CA MET A 263 21.98 -4.66 7.91
C MET A 263 21.02 -4.17 6.81
N ILE A 264 20.29 -5.08 6.16
CA ILE A 264 19.30 -4.71 5.13
C ILE A 264 18.17 -3.88 5.75
N TYR A 265 17.66 -4.28 6.92
CA TYR A 265 16.60 -3.52 7.60
C TYR A 265 17.07 -2.15 8.09
N CYS A 266 18.27 -2.05 8.64
CA CYS A 266 18.86 -0.77 9.05
C CYS A 266 19.06 0.16 7.85
N LYS A 267 19.59 -0.35 6.73
CA LYS A 267 19.77 0.41 5.50
C LYS A 267 18.47 1.00 4.96
N ASN A 268 17.35 0.29 5.15
CA ASN A 268 16.04 0.68 4.64
C ASN A 268 15.08 1.13 5.77
N ALA A 269 15.59 1.49 6.95
CA ALA A 269 14.78 1.73 8.14
C ALA A 269 13.73 2.84 7.93
N ASN A 270 14.03 3.85 7.10
CA ASN A 270 13.12 4.93 6.74
C ASN A 270 12.04 4.55 5.72
N LEU A 271 12.18 3.38 5.08
CA LEU A 271 11.32 2.90 3.99
C LEU A 271 10.53 1.63 4.36
N LEU A 272 10.65 1.13 5.59
CA LEU A 272 9.90 -0.03 6.06
C LEU A 272 8.40 0.26 6.03
N LYS A 273 7.61 -0.69 5.53
CA LYS A 273 6.16 -0.59 5.46
C LYS A 273 5.50 -1.93 5.77
N MET A 274 4.32 -1.89 6.36
CA MET A 274 3.42 -3.05 6.43
C MET A 274 2.20 -2.73 5.58
N ILE A 275 2.03 -3.43 4.45
CA ILE A 275 0.82 -3.29 3.63
C ILE A 275 -0.18 -4.33 4.10
N ARG A 276 -1.34 -3.87 4.55
CA ARG A 276 -2.47 -4.74 4.86
C ARG A 276 -3.46 -4.67 3.70
N MET A 277 -3.82 -5.82 3.16
CA MET A 277 -4.89 -5.92 2.15
C MET A 277 -6.14 -6.42 2.87
N PRO A 278 -7.05 -5.53 3.32
CA PRO A 278 -8.31 -5.96 3.87
C PRO A 278 -9.13 -6.66 2.79
N GLU A 279 -9.89 -7.67 3.18
CA GLU A 279 -10.96 -8.15 2.31
C GLU A 279 -12.01 -7.04 2.18
N PRO A 280 -12.49 -6.72 0.96
CA PRO A 280 -13.59 -5.77 0.79
C PRO A 280 -14.77 -6.11 1.71
N SER A 281 -15.15 -5.16 2.57
CA SER A 281 -16.19 -5.34 3.60
C SER A 281 -17.54 -5.82 3.07
N PHE A 282 -17.85 -5.46 1.82
CA PHE A 282 -19.08 -5.83 1.13
C PHE A 282 -19.11 -7.26 0.59
N LEU A 283 -17.98 -7.96 0.60
CA LEU A 283 -17.83 -9.30 0.05
C LEU A 283 -17.99 -10.40 1.10
N ASN A 284 -19.13 -10.43 1.79
CA ASN A 284 -19.49 -11.61 2.57
C ASN A 284 -20.24 -12.60 1.68
N THR A 285 -19.50 -13.38 0.88
CA THR A 285 -20.13 -14.37 -0.02
C THR A 285 -20.97 -15.38 0.76
N GLN A 286 -20.61 -15.66 2.02
CA GLN A 286 -21.33 -16.59 2.87
C GLN A 286 -22.68 -16.04 3.32
N SER A 287 -22.78 -14.75 3.69
CA SER A 287 -24.07 -14.13 3.98
C SER A 287 -24.95 -14.09 2.75
N ILE A 288 -24.41 -13.72 1.58
CA ILE A 288 -25.17 -13.68 0.31
C ILE A 288 -25.71 -15.06 -0.07
N LEU A 289 -24.91 -16.11 0.07
CA LEU A 289 -25.34 -17.49 -0.20
C LEU A 289 -26.41 -17.98 0.79
N ASN A 290 -26.42 -17.46 2.01
CA ASN A 290 -27.42 -17.79 3.03
C ASN A 290 -28.72 -17.00 2.85
N THR A 291 -28.67 -15.77 2.30
CA THR A 291 -29.86 -14.95 2.02
C THR A 291 -30.60 -15.40 0.75
N MET A 292 -29.95 -16.13 -0.15
CA MET A 292 -30.57 -16.70 -1.33
C MET A 292 -31.26 -18.04 -0.99
N PRO A 293 -32.58 -18.19 -1.19
CA PRO A 293 -33.28 -19.43 -0.86
C PRO A 293 -32.78 -20.58 -1.75
N GLN A 294 -32.23 -21.64 -1.12
CA GLN A 294 -31.67 -22.80 -1.84
C GLN A 294 -32.71 -23.78 -2.39
N GLN A 295 -34.01 -23.53 -2.26
CA GLN A 295 -35.05 -24.47 -2.71
C GLN A 295 -36.25 -23.72 -3.29
N ASN A 296 -36.62 -24.08 -4.52
CA ASN A 296 -37.80 -23.67 -5.29
C ASN A 296 -37.83 -22.25 -5.89
N LEU A 297 -37.28 -22.12 -7.09
CA LEU A 297 -37.60 -21.06 -8.06
C LEU A 297 -38.55 -21.60 -9.14
N GLN A 298 -39.74 -22.07 -8.73
CA GLN A 298 -40.91 -22.07 -9.62
C GLN A 298 -41.61 -20.73 -9.41
N GLU A 299 -41.64 -19.91 -10.47
CA GLU A 299 -42.40 -18.66 -10.58
C GLU A 299 -42.21 -17.67 -9.42
N MET A 300 -41.02 -17.07 -9.35
CA MET A 300 -40.95 -15.68 -8.91
C MET A 300 -41.19 -14.78 -10.12
N SER A 301 -42.48 -14.58 -10.46
CA SER A 301 -42.86 -13.29 -11.03
C SER A 301 -42.39 -12.19 -10.06
N LEU A 302 -42.15 -10.99 -10.59
CA LEU A 302 -41.78 -9.76 -9.86
C LEU A 302 -42.76 -9.35 -8.73
N SER A 303 -43.63 -10.25 -8.27
CA SER A 303 -44.68 -10.04 -7.30
C SER A 303 -44.51 -10.82 -5.98
N ASN A 304 -43.52 -11.71 -5.78
CA ASN A 304 -43.50 -12.52 -4.54
C ASN A 304 -42.26 -12.37 -3.64
N MET A 305 -41.41 -11.37 -3.87
CA MET A 305 -40.59 -10.78 -2.79
C MET A 305 -41.18 -9.42 -2.45
N CYS A 306 -41.98 -9.39 -1.37
CA CYS A 306 -42.81 -8.26 -0.93
C CYS A 306 -43.77 -7.69 -1.99
N MET A 307 -44.86 -8.40 -2.31
CA MET A 307 -46.10 -7.69 -2.66
C MET A 307 -46.89 -7.36 -1.40
N GLY A 308 -46.38 -6.36 -0.69
CA GLY A 308 -47.17 -5.15 -0.54
C GLY A 308 -46.63 -4.16 -1.57
N SER A 309 -47.40 -3.88 -2.63
CA SER A 309 -47.19 -2.78 -3.58
C SER A 309 -45.78 -2.63 -4.19
N CYS A 310 -45.44 -3.44 -5.21
CA CYS A 310 -44.33 -3.12 -6.12
C CYS A 310 -44.69 -2.08 -7.21
N THR A 311 -45.57 -1.12 -6.87
CA THR A 311 -45.60 0.23 -7.47
C THR A 311 -45.10 1.30 -6.49
N SER A 312 -44.62 0.87 -5.33
CA SER A 312 -43.99 1.73 -4.34
C SER A 312 -43.19 0.84 -3.38
N VAL A 313 -41.89 0.71 -3.63
CA VAL A 313 -40.97 0.92 -2.50
C VAL A 313 -41.17 2.40 -2.14
N GLN A 314 -42.25 2.70 -1.40
CA GLN A 314 -42.53 4.05 -0.93
C GLN A 314 -41.42 4.36 0.07
N GLY A 315 -40.51 5.24 -0.35
CA GLY A 315 -39.51 5.85 0.53
C GLY A 315 -38.11 5.24 0.55
N ALA A 316 -37.72 4.37 -0.39
CA ALA A 316 -36.29 4.08 -0.59
C ALA A 316 -35.93 4.07 -2.07
N SER A 317 -35.80 5.29 -2.61
CA SER A 317 -34.96 5.57 -3.77
C SER A 317 -33.54 5.11 -3.43
N PHE A 318 -33.15 3.92 -3.90
CA PHE A 318 -31.75 3.52 -3.78
C PHE A 318 -30.97 4.17 -4.92
N GLU A 319 -30.21 5.17 -4.52
CA GLU A 319 -29.28 5.93 -5.35
C GLU A 319 -27.94 5.19 -5.40
N PHE A 320 -27.55 4.78 -6.61
CA PHE A 320 -26.16 4.40 -6.92
C PHE A 320 -25.23 5.63 -6.96
N GLU A 321 -25.72 6.82 -6.64
CA GLU A 321 -25.02 8.13 -6.65
C GLU A 321 -23.67 8.11 -5.94
N THR A 322 -23.43 7.13 -5.07
CA THR A 322 -22.19 7.02 -4.31
C THR A 322 -21.16 6.08 -4.94
N PHE A 323 -21.52 5.17 -5.85
CA PHE A 323 -20.56 4.20 -6.38
C PHE A 323 -19.84 4.73 -7.62
N GLU A 324 -18.51 4.69 -7.61
CA GLU A 324 -17.74 5.01 -8.82
C GLU A 324 -17.86 3.86 -9.85
N LYS A 325 -17.67 4.16 -11.15
CA LYS A 325 -17.73 3.17 -12.25
C LYS A 325 -16.95 1.87 -11.96
N GLN A 326 -15.75 1.96 -11.37
CA GLN A 326 -14.98 0.76 -10.99
C GLN A 326 -15.65 -0.13 -9.95
N GLU A 327 -16.40 0.46 -9.03
CA GLU A 327 -17.08 -0.24 -7.94
C GLU A 327 -18.33 -0.94 -8.46
N MET A 328 -19.01 -0.30 -9.42
CA MET A 328 -20.08 -0.89 -10.20
C MET A 328 -19.62 -2.14 -10.97
N ILE A 329 -18.52 -2.04 -11.73
CA ILE A 329 -17.97 -3.17 -12.48
C ILE A 329 -17.56 -4.29 -11.52
N PHE A 330 -16.88 -3.95 -10.43
CA PHE A 330 -16.45 -4.92 -9.44
C PHE A 330 -17.63 -5.63 -8.76
N THR A 331 -18.69 -4.90 -8.41
CA THR A 331 -19.91 -5.48 -7.84
C THR A 331 -20.55 -6.47 -8.81
N ALA A 332 -20.64 -6.10 -10.08
CA ALA A 332 -21.23 -6.95 -11.10
C ALA A 332 -20.37 -8.21 -11.38
N LEU A 333 -19.04 -8.07 -11.36
CA LEU A 333 -18.10 -9.20 -11.37
C LEU A 333 -18.35 -10.16 -10.20
N GLN A 334 -18.49 -9.64 -8.98
CA GLN A 334 -18.75 -10.47 -7.80
C GLN A 334 -20.13 -11.14 -7.88
N ALA A 335 -21.14 -10.44 -8.39
CA ALA A 335 -22.45 -11.02 -8.63
C ALA A 335 -22.38 -12.20 -9.61
N SER A 336 -21.54 -12.10 -10.66
CA SER A 336 -21.33 -13.21 -11.60
C SER A 336 -20.67 -14.43 -10.94
N LEU A 337 -19.79 -14.22 -9.95
CA LEU A 337 -19.18 -15.29 -9.19
C LEU A 337 -20.17 -15.98 -8.25
N VAL A 338 -21.04 -15.21 -7.59
CA VAL A 338 -22.13 -15.75 -6.78
C VAL A 338 -23.09 -16.54 -7.66
N PHE A 339 -23.47 -16.00 -8.82
CA PHE A 339 -24.30 -16.69 -9.81
C PHE A 339 -23.67 -18.04 -10.18
N TRP A 340 -22.38 -18.06 -10.52
CA TRP A 340 -21.68 -19.30 -10.85
C TRP A 340 -21.66 -20.29 -9.68
N LYS A 341 -21.49 -19.83 -8.43
CA LYS A 341 -21.53 -20.72 -7.25
C LYS A 341 -22.90 -21.38 -7.05
N ILE A 342 -23.99 -20.67 -7.39
CA ILE A 342 -25.37 -21.15 -7.23
C ILE A 342 -25.78 -22.06 -8.39
N TYR A 343 -25.54 -21.61 -9.63
CA TYR A 343 -26.05 -22.25 -10.84
C TYR A 343 -25.03 -23.12 -11.57
N ASN A 344 -23.76 -23.09 -11.14
CA ASN A 344 -22.64 -23.83 -11.73
C ASN A 344 -22.47 -23.60 -13.25
N ARG A 345 -22.86 -22.39 -13.70
CA ARG A 345 -22.69 -21.86 -15.06
C ARG A 345 -22.52 -20.35 -15.00
N TYR A 346 -21.97 -19.74 -16.05
CA TYR A 346 -21.89 -18.28 -16.13
C TYR A 346 -23.20 -17.66 -16.66
N PRO A 347 -23.51 -16.40 -16.27
CA PRO A 347 -24.62 -15.67 -16.88
C PRO A 347 -24.46 -15.56 -18.40
N GLY A 348 -25.54 -15.81 -19.15
CA GLY A 348 -25.56 -15.76 -20.61
C GLY A 348 -25.07 -17.04 -21.31
N GLU A 349 -24.48 -18.01 -20.59
CA GLU A 349 -24.18 -19.31 -21.18
C GLU A 349 -25.47 -20.05 -21.57
N LYS A 350 -25.51 -20.64 -22.76
CA LYS A 350 -26.67 -21.40 -23.22
C LYS A 350 -26.85 -22.67 -22.37
N ASP A 351 -27.92 -22.73 -21.60
CA ASP A 351 -28.31 -23.95 -20.91
C ASP A 351 -28.63 -25.07 -21.93
N SER A 352 -28.05 -26.24 -21.72
CA SER A 352 -28.43 -27.46 -22.45
C SER A 352 -29.78 -28.00 -22.00
N ASN A 353 -30.27 -27.57 -20.82
CA ASN A 353 -31.57 -27.92 -20.26
C ASN A 353 -32.44 -26.66 -20.15
N LYS A 354 -33.42 -26.53 -21.04
CA LYS A 354 -34.46 -25.49 -20.98
C LYS A 354 -35.29 -25.64 -19.70
N SER A 355 -35.00 -24.87 -18.64
CA SER A 355 -35.93 -24.67 -17.52
C SER A 355 -35.55 -23.52 -16.58
N ILE A 356 -35.21 -22.34 -17.10
CA ILE A 356 -35.14 -21.14 -16.25
C ILE A 356 -36.05 -20.08 -16.87
N SER A 357 -37.15 -19.78 -16.18
CA SER A 357 -38.20 -18.83 -16.58
C SER A 357 -37.77 -17.36 -16.45
N ILE A 358 -36.69 -17.11 -15.70
CA ILE A 358 -36.18 -15.76 -15.37
C ILE A 358 -34.95 -15.48 -16.24
N SER A 359 -34.91 -14.30 -16.87
CA SER A 359 -33.71 -13.85 -17.60
C SER A 359 -32.52 -13.77 -16.65
N ASP A 360 -31.36 -14.33 -17.05
CA ASP A 360 -30.09 -14.22 -16.30
C ASP A 360 -29.78 -12.78 -15.87
N LYS A 361 -30.22 -11.80 -16.68
CA LYS A 361 -30.16 -10.36 -16.36
C LYS A 361 -30.84 -10.01 -15.06
N ASN A 362 -32.06 -10.49 -14.84
CA ASN A 362 -32.82 -10.17 -13.63
C ASN A 362 -32.18 -10.82 -12.40
N ILE A 363 -31.67 -12.05 -12.54
CA ILE A 363 -30.97 -12.74 -11.44
C ILE A 363 -29.69 -11.98 -11.07
N LEU A 364 -28.91 -11.55 -12.07
CA LEU A 364 -27.67 -10.80 -11.83
C LEU A 364 -27.95 -9.45 -11.18
N ILE A 365 -28.98 -8.73 -11.62
CA ILE A 365 -29.46 -7.48 -10.98
C ILE A 365 -29.82 -7.75 -9.52
N SER A 366 -30.59 -8.80 -9.22
CA SER A 366 -30.96 -9.14 -7.84
C SER A 366 -29.74 -9.43 -6.96
N ILE A 367 -28.76 -10.19 -7.45
CA ILE A 367 -27.52 -10.48 -6.70
C ILE A 367 -26.74 -9.18 -6.44
N CYS A 368 -26.60 -8.33 -7.46
CA CYS A 368 -25.98 -7.02 -7.33
C CYS A 368 -26.66 -6.16 -6.25
N CYS A 369 -27.99 -6.08 -6.26
CA CYS A 369 -28.75 -5.33 -5.26
C CYS A 369 -28.49 -5.87 -3.84
N ILE A 370 -28.41 -7.20 -3.67
CA ILE A 370 -28.10 -7.81 -2.36
C ILE A 370 -26.69 -7.42 -1.90
N ILE A 371 -25.70 -7.45 -2.80
CA ILE A 371 -24.33 -7.01 -2.49
C ILE A 371 -24.35 -5.54 -2.04
N CYS A 372 -24.99 -4.65 -2.79
CA CYS A 372 -25.08 -3.23 -2.48
C CYS A 372 -25.79 -2.95 -1.13
N LEU A 373 -26.91 -3.62 -0.86
CA LEU A 373 -27.65 -3.47 0.40
C LEU A 373 -26.81 -3.93 1.60
N ASN A 374 -26.00 -4.98 1.44
CA ASN A 374 -25.06 -5.40 2.47
C ASN A 374 -23.95 -4.37 2.68
N CYS A 375 -23.46 -3.71 1.62
CA CYS A 375 -22.52 -2.58 1.75
C CYS A 375 -23.12 -1.46 2.62
N GLN A 376 -24.36 -1.05 2.32
CA GLN A 376 -24.99 0.09 2.98
C GLN A 376 -25.26 -0.18 4.47
N LYS A 377 -25.73 -1.38 4.81
CA LYS A 377 -25.95 -1.80 6.21
C LYS A 377 -24.67 -1.81 7.04
N LEU A 378 -23.52 -2.08 6.42
CA LEU A 378 -22.22 -2.02 7.10
C LEU A 378 -21.76 -0.59 7.36
N MET A 379 -22.10 0.35 6.47
CA MET A 379 -21.72 1.77 6.58
C MET A 379 -22.56 2.53 7.60
N SER A 380 -23.82 2.15 7.83
CA SER A 380 -24.74 2.87 8.72
C SER A 380 -24.66 2.47 10.21
N GLY A 381 -23.77 1.53 10.58
CA GLY A 381 -23.45 1.19 11.97
C GLY A 381 -24.62 1.16 12.96
N SER A 382 -25.33 0.03 13.04
CA SER A 382 -26.37 -0.35 14.05
C SER A 382 -27.81 -0.49 13.53
N ASN A 383 -28.55 -1.38 14.21
CA ASN A 383 -29.90 -1.89 13.92
C ASN A 383 -31.07 -0.89 14.04
N ASN A 384 -30.97 0.33 13.52
CA ASN A 384 -32.13 1.22 13.45
C ASN A 384 -32.43 1.59 12.00
N LEU A 385 -33.36 0.84 11.40
CA LEU A 385 -34.20 1.33 10.32
C LEU A 385 -35.13 2.39 10.90
N GLU A 386 -34.64 3.64 11.04
CA GLU A 386 -35.56 4.77 11.06
C GLU A 386 -35.91 5.10 9.61
N ALA A 387 -37.16 4.83 9.29
CA ALA A 387 -37.79 5.18 8.03
C ALA A 387 -37.62 6.68 7.78
N PHE A 388 -36.85 7.04 6.76
CA PHE A 388 -36.86 8.40 6.23
C PHE A 388 -38.24 8.65 5.61
N SER A 389 -38.92 9.64 6.18
CA SER A 389 -40.27 10.07 5.82
C SER A 389 -40.32 10.70 4.41
N ASP A 390 -41.40 10.37 3.69
CA ASP A 390 -41.80 10.93 2.40
C ASP A 390 -41.82 12.47 2.36
N GLY A 391 -41.31 13.01 1.25
CA GLY A 391 -41.80 14.23 0.60
C GLY A 391 -41.15 15.56 1.01
N ASN A 392 -40.28 16.11 0.16
CA ASN A 392 -40.64 17.19 -0.77
C ASN A 392 -39.40 17.78 -1.46
N ASP A 393 -39.54 17.97 -2.77
CA ASP A 393 -38.87 18.96 -3.63
C ASP A 393 -37.34 19.13 -3.51
N ILE A 394 -36.58 18.41 -4.35
CA ILE A 394 -35.18 18.75 -4.66
C ILE A 394 -34.99 18.78 -6.19
N ASP A 395 -34.28 19.82 -6.61
CA ASP A 395 -34.14 20.39 -7.95
C ASP A 395 -33.74 19.42 -9.09
N GLY A 396 -34.28 19.68 -10.28
CA GLY A 396 -34.21 18.84 -11.49
C GLY A 396 -32.83 18.67 -12.15
N GLU A 397 -31.73 19.10 -11.53
CA GLU A 397 -30.37 18.80 -12.01
C GLU A 397 -29.84 17.45 -11.50
N ASN A 398 -30.25 17.00 -10.29
CA ASN A 398 -29.81 15.72 -9.72
C ASN A 398 -30.43 14.49 -10.40
N ASN A 399 -31.68 14.57 -10.88
CA ASN A 399 -32.34 13.40 -11.48
C ASN A 399 -31.65 12.87 -12.75
N ASN A 400 -30.92 13.72 -13.48
CA ASN A 400 -30.23 13.33 -14.71
C ASN A 400 -28.93 12.55 -14.45
N SER A 401 -28.19 12.87 -13.38
CA SER A 401 -26.96 12.14 -13.01
C SER A 401 -27.29 10.74 -12.47
N VAL A 402 -28.35 10.63 -11.64
CA VAL A 402 -28.82 9.34 -11.11
C VAL A 402 -29.22 8.37 -12.21
N GLU A 403 -29.93 8.86 -13.22
CA GLU A 403 -30.37 8.03 -14.33
C GLU A 403 -29.19 7.62 -15.23
N ALA A 404 -28.18 8.49 -15.38
CA ALA A 404 -26.95 8.15 -16.09
C ALA A 404 -26.15 7.04 -15.38
N ASP A 405 -26.01 7.11 -14.05
CA ASP A 405 -25.31 6.10 -13.25
C ASP A 405 -26.00 4.73 -13.29
N ARG A 406 -27.34 4.72 -13.23
CA ARG A 406 -28.15 3.52 -13.41
C ARG A 406 -27.92 2.88 -14.78
N LEU A 407 -27.87 3.71 -15.83
CA LEU A 407 -27.61 3.24 -17.18
C LEU A 407 -26.21 2.64 -17.31
N VAL A 408 -25.18 3.25 -16.71
CA VAL A 408 -23.82 2.71 -16.66
C VAL A 408 -23.79 1.34 -15.99
N PHE A 409 -24.53 1.17 -14.88
CA PHE A 409 -24.60 -0.10 -14.17
C PHE A 409 -25.28 -1.21 -14.99
N ILE A 410 -26.40 -0.89 -15.63
CA ILE A 410 -27.12 -1.82 -16.52
C ILE A 410 -26.22 -2.24 -17.68
N ASN A 411 -25.48 -1.30 -18.27
CA ASN A 411 -24.51 -1.59 -19.33
C ASN A 411 -23.42 -2.55 -18.85
N CYS A 412 -22.93 -2.41 -17.61
CA CYS A 412 -21.96 -3.35 -17.03
C CYS A 412 -22.52 -4.77 -16.89
N ILE A 413 -23.79 -4.89 -16.46
CA ILE A 413 -24.49 -6.16 -16.33
C ILE A 413 -24.71 -6.83 -17.69
N ASP A 414 -25.15 -6.05 -18.68
CA ASP A 414 -25.33 -6.54 -20.05
C ASP A 414 -24.00 -7.02 -20.64
N GLU A 415 -22.91 -6.32 -20.33
CA GLU A 415 -21.57 -6.70 -20.78
C GLU A 415 -21.08 -8.01 -20.14
N ILE A 416 -21.36 -8.26 -18.86
CA ILE A 416 -21.06 -9.55 -18.20
C ILE A 416 -21.80 -10.70 -18.87
N ILE A 417 -23.09 -10.49 -19.16
CA ILE A 417 -23.93 -11.50 -19.82
C ILE A 417 -23.45 -11.75 -21.24
N ARG A 418 -23.04 -10.70 -21.95
CA ARG A 418 -22.43 -10.81 -23.28
C ARG A 418 -21.11 -11.59 -23.25
N ALA A 419 -20.32 -11.42 -22.19
CA ALA A 419 -19.03 -12.08 -22.03
C ALA A 419 -19.15 -13.60 -21.80
N GLN A 420 -20.22 -14.10 -21.16
CA GLN A 420 -20.48 -15.54 -20.95
C GLN A 420 -19.29 -16.31 -20.34
N GLY A 421 -18.52 -15.66 -19.45
CA GLY A 421 -17.31 -16.27 -18.87
C GLY A 421 -16.16 -16.49 -19.88
N SER A 422 -16.20 -15.83 -21.04
CA SER A 422 -15.16 -15.92 -22.07
C SER A 422 -13.82 -15.36 -21.58
N GLU A 423 -12.73 -16.04 -21.96
CA GLU A 423 -11.37 -15.62 -21.65
C GLU A 423 -10.66 -15.15 -22.93
N ILE A 424 -10.30 -13.87 -22.97
CA ILE A 424 -9.60 -13.27 -24.11
C ILE A 424 -8.09 -13.40 -23.91
N HIS A 425 -7.40 -14.06 -24.83
CA HIS A 425 -5.96 -14.34 -24.70
C HIS A 425 -5.09 -13.10 -24.46
N THR A 426 -5.37 -11.98 -25.14
CA THR A 426 -4.60 -10.73 -24.98
C THR A 426 -4.79 -10.13 -23.59
N LEU A 427 -6.01 -10.18 -23.05
CA LEU A 427 -6.31 -9.70 -21.70
C LEU A 427 -5.70 -10.62 -20.64
N SER A 428 -5.78 -11.95 -20.83
CA SER A 428 -5.12 -12.90 -19.94
C SER A 428 -3.60 -12.74 -19.93
N ALA A 429 -2.99 -12.46 -21.08
CA ALA A 429 -1.56 -12.20 -21.17
C ALA A 429 -1.17 -10.91 -20.41
N LEU A 430 -1.92 -9.82 -20.61
CA LEU A 430 -1.71 -8.56 -19.89
C LEU A 430 -1.84 -8.76 -18.37
N MET A 431 -2.94 -9.37 -17.93
CA MET A 431 -3.20 -9.62 -16.52
C MET A 431 -2.19 -10.62 -15.92
N GLY A 432 -1.74 -11.60 -16.70
CA GLY A 432 -0.65 -12.51 -16.31
C GLY A 432 0.65 -11.77 -16.02
N GLY A 433 0.99 -10.75 -16.82
CA GLY A 433 2.13 -9.87 -16.55
C GLY A 433 1.98 -9.11 -15.22
N VAL A 434 0.84 -8.45 -15.01
CA VAL A 434 0.54 -7.72 -13.76
C VAL A 434 0.61 -8.64 -12.54
N VAL A 435 -0.03 -9.81 -12.61
CA VAL A 435 -0.03 -10.83 -11.55
C VAL A 435 1.35 -11.38 -11.27
N SER A 436 2.14 -11.66 -12.30
CA SER A 436 3.50 -12.13 -12.13
C SER A 436 4.37 -11.11 -11.39
N GLN A 437 4.25 -9.83 -11.70
CA GLN A 437 5.05 -8.77 -11.08
C GLN A 437 4.69 -8.61 -9.61
N GLU A 438 3.41 -8.48 -9.27
CA GLU A 438 2.95 -8.37 -7.88
C GLU A 438 3.26 -9.65 -7.07
N ALA A 439 3.20 -10.84 -7.68
CA ALA A 439 3.63 -12.08 -7.04
C ALA A 439 5.13 -12.06 -6.70
N VAL A 440 5.99 -11.55 -7.60
CA VAL A 440 7.42 -11.37 -7.31
C VAL A 440 7.62 -10.42 -6.13
N LYS A 441 6.92 -9.28 -6.11
CA LYS A 441 6.99 -8.32 -4.99
C LYS A 441 6.61 -8.96 -3.64
N LEU A 442 5.53 -9.74 -3.61
CA LEU A 442 5.07 -10.47 -2.42
C LEU A 442 6.07 -11.52 -1.95
N ILE A 443 6.74 -12.21 -2.87
CA ILE A 443 7.72 -13.25 -2.55
C ILE A 443 9.02 -12.64 -2.02
N THR A 444 9.49 -11.55 -2.63
CA THR A 444 10.77 -10.93 -2.28
C THR A 444 10.67 -9.93 -1.14
N GLY A 445 9.48 -9.38 -0.86
CA GLY A 445 9.33 -8.23 0.05
C GLY A 445 9.98 -6.96 -0.51
N HIS A 446 10.20 -6.90 -1.83
CA HIS A 446 10.75 -5.75 -2.54
C HIS A 446 9.65 -5.04 -3.33
N PHE A 447 9.81 -3.74 -3.50
CA PHE A 447 8.84 -2.80 -4.07
C PHE A 447 7.51 -2.76 -3.30
N VAL A 448 6.77 -1.68 -3.50
CA VAL A 448 5.43 -1.55 -2.93
C VAL A 448 4.42 -2.34 -3.74
N THR A 449 3.68 -3.21 -3.06
CA THR A 449 2.55 -3.96 -3.62
C THR A 449 1.29 -3.10 -3.65
N ALA A 450 0.38 -3.41 -4.57
CA ALA A 450 -0.93 -2.78 -4.59
C ALA A 450 -1.68 -3.04 -3.27
N SER A 451 -2.06 -1.97 -2.56
CA SER A 451 -2.81 -2.06 -1.29
C SER A 451 -4.32 -2.22 -1.51
N LYS A 452 -4.81 -1.86 -2.70
CA LYS A 452 -6.23 -1.98 -3.08
C LYS A 452 -6.36 -2.83 -4.35
N PRO A 453 -7.47 -3.57 -4.52
CA PRO A 453 -7.79 -4.24 -5.77
C PRO A 453 -7.75 -3.30 -6.96
N ILE A 454 -7.12 -3.78 -8.02
CA ILE A 454 -7.01 -3.10 -9.30
C ILE A 454 -7.90 -3.86 -10.29
N LEU A 455 -8.72 -3.10 -11.02
CA LEU A 455 -9.53 -3.56 -12.13
C LEU A 455 -8.93 -3.04 -13.43
N PHE A 456 -8.94 -3.85 -14.48
CA PHE A 456 -8.61 -3.38 -15.82
C PHE A 456 -9.85 -3.36 -16.70
N ASP A 457 -10.24 -2.17 -17.16
CA ASP A 457 -11.31 -1.98 -18.14
C ASP A 457 -10.74 -2.16 -19.56
N GLY A 458 -11.09 -3.29 -20.19
CA GLY A 458 -10.68 -3.59 -21.56
C GLY A 458 -11.39 -2.78 -22.65
N ILE A 459 -12.55 -2.15 -22.38
CA ILE A 459 -13.19 -1.22 -23.34
C ILE A 459 -12.33 0.03 -23.43
N GLU A 460 -12.02 0.63 -22.28
CA GLU A 460 -11.32 1.91 -22.23
C GLU A 460 -9.79 1.78 -22.21
N SER A 461 -9.27 0.55 -22.06
CA SER A 461 -7.85 0.26 -21.86
C SER A 461 -7.26 1.01 -20.67
N LYS A 462 -7.97 1.03 -19.53
CA LYS A 462 -7.59 1.75 -18.30
C LYS A 462 -7.54 0.83 -17.09
N PHE A 463 -6.56 1.07 -16.23
CA PHE A 463 -6.56 0.52 -14.87
C PHE A 463 -7.37 1.43 -13.95
N LEU A 464 -8.26 0.84 -13.16
CA LEU A 464 -9.11 1.50 -12.20
C LEU A 464 -8.86 0.91 -10.82
N GLN A 465 -8.72 1.76 -9.82
CA GLN A 465 -8.52 1.34 -8.44
C GLN A 465 -9.81 1.53 -7.66
N ILE A 466 -10.22 0.53 -6.91
CA ILE A 466 -11.42 0.61 -6.08
C ILE A 466 -11.06 1.40 -4.82
N SER A 467 -11.84 2.42 -4.50
CA SER A 467 -11.53 3.38 -3.44
C SER A 467 -12.13 2.96 -2.09
N ARG A 468 -13.37 2.43 -2.09
CA ARG A 468 -14.11 1.99 -0.89
C ARG A 468 -13.65 0.62 -0.36
N PHE A 469 -12.70 0.65 0.58
CA PHE A 469 -12.42 -0.46 1.48
C PHE A 469 -12.60 0.04 2.91
N THR A 470 -13.09 -0.83 3.80
CA THR A 470 -12.90 -0.57 5.23
C THR A 470 -11.41 -0.65 5.49
N GLU A 471 -10.76 0.51 5.60
CA GLU A 471 -9.70 0.63 6.59
C GLU A 471 -10.37 0.26 7.91
N SER A 472 -10.05 -0.90 8.48
CA SER A 472 -10.14 -0.99 9.92
C SER A 472 -9.18 0.08 10.41
N ASP A 473 -9.73 1.18 10.94
CA ASP A 473 -8.99 2.25 11.59
C ASP A 473 -7.76 1.67 12.30
N SER A 474 -6.59 1.82 11.67
CA SER A 474 -5.31 1.46 12.25
C SER A 474 -4.20 2.24 11.55
N VAL A 475 -4.22 3.52 11.91
CA VAL A 475 -3.14 4.51 12.04
C VAL A 475 -2.72 5.27 10.79
#